data_AF-A0A969KZ38-F1
#
_entry.id   AF-A0A969KZ38-F1
#
_cell.length_a   1.000
_cell.length_b   1.000
_cell.length_c   1.000
_cell.angle_alpha   90.00
_cell.angle_beta   90.00
_cell.angle_gamma   90.00
#
_symmetry.space_group_name_H-M   'P 1'
#
loop_
_entity.id
_entity.type
_entity.pdbx_description
1 polymer ?
#
loop_
_entity_poly.entity_id
_entity_poly.type
_entity_poly.pdbx_seq_one_letter_code
_entity_poly.pdbx_strand_id
1 'polypeptide(L)'
;MIALGSLLGALGTLSVLFLFYILARLSERFGSVIKMRPQYRYYYVALAFLLIGWIAQLLVMVADLMPATLQAWLSSTWFVLLVYYVPVAIGVTIGLVVTWRYWSWLVAERNG
;
A
#
# COMPACT_ATOMS: atom_id res chain seq x y z
N MET A 1 -17.15 -13.47 -16.25
CA MET A 1 -16.84 -12.02 -16.28
C MET A 1 -16.13 -11.51 -15.01
N ILE A 2 -15.68 -12.38 -14.10
CA ILE A 2 -15.09 -11.98 -12.79
C ILE A 2 -13.57 -11.71 -12.91
N ALA A 3 -12.86 -12.44 -13.78
CA ALA A 3 -11.39 -12.38 -13.89
C ALA A 3 -10.82 -10.99 -14.23
N LEU A 4 -11.49 -10.21 -15.09
CA LEU A 4 -11.02 -8.86 -15.48
C LEU A 4 -11.03 -7.88 -14.30
N GLY A 5 -12.06 -7.95 -13.45
CA GLY A 5 -12.16 -7.11 -12.25
C GLY A 5 -11.06 -7.42 -11.23
N SER A 6 -10.78 -8.71 -11.00
CA SER A 6 -9.73 -9.15 -10.08
C SER A 6 -8.34 -8.76 -10.58
N LEU A 7 -8.09 -8.88 -11.89
CA LEU A 7 -6.83 -8.47 -12.52
C LEU A 7 -6.60 -6.95 -12.41
N LEU A 8 -7.62 -6.15 -12.73
CA LEU A 8 -7.55 -4.69 -12.61
C LEU A 8 -7.35 -4.26 -11.16
N GLY A 9 -8.02 -4.93 -10.21
CA GLY A 9 -7.80 -4.70 -8.79
C GLY A 9 -6.36 -4.98 -8.37
N ALA A 10 -5.79 -6.12 -8.77
CA ALA A 10 -4.43 -6.51 -8.41
C ALA A 10 -3.39 -5.56 -9.03
N LEU A 11 -3.61 -5.13 -10.28
CA LEU A 11 -2.78 -4.13 -10.96
C LEU A 11 -2.90 -2.76 -10.28
N GLY A 12 -4.10 -2.34 -9.89
CA GLY A 12 -4.33 -1.09 -9.18
C GLY A 12 -3.56 -1.03 -7.85
N THR A 13 -3.66 -2.08 -7.04
CA THR A 13 -2.92 -2.18 -5.77
C THR A 13 -1.40 -2.22 -6.01
N LEU A 14 -0.94 -2.89 -7.08
CA LEU A 14 0.46 -2.90 -7.47
C LEU A 14 0.96 -1.51 -7.88
N SER A 15 0.16 -0.74 -8.61
CA SER A 15 0.48 0.64 -8.95
C SER A 15 0.62 1.52 -7.70
N VAL A 16 -0.25 1.35 -6.70
CA VAL A 16 -0.15 2.08 -5.42
C VAL A 16 1.12 1.69 -4.66
N LEU A 17 1.45 0.40 -4.60
CA LEU A 17 2.72 -0.08 -4.04
C LEU A 17 3.93 0.56 -4.72
N PHE A 18 3.92 0.61 -6.04
CA PHE A 18 5.00 1.20 -6.83
C PHE A 18 5.11 2.72 -6.59
N LEU A 19 3.98 3.41 -6.49
CA LEU A 19 3.94 4.83 -6.17
C LEU A 19 4.52 5.09 -4.78
N PHE A 20 4.14 4.31 -3.76
CA PHE A 20 4.71 4.40 -2.42
C PHE A 20 6.22 4.11 -2.40
N TYR A 21 6.68 3.15 -3.20
CA TYR A 21 8.11 2.88 -3.37
C TYR A 21 8.85 4.08 -3.95
N ILE A 22 8.31 4.72 -4.99
CA ILE A 22 8.89 5.94 -5.57
C ILE A 22 8.93 7.05 -4.53
N LEU A 23 7.84 7.30 -3.80
CA LEU A 23 7.79 8.31 -2.74
C LEU A 23 8.81 8.03 -1.63
N ALA A 24 9.02 6.77 -1.24
CA ALA A 24 10.02 6.38 -0.26
C ALA A 24 11.44 6.75 -0.73
N ARG A 25 11.79 6.32 -1.96
CA ARG A 25 13.09 6.62 -2.62
C ARG A 25 13.33 8.11 -2.80
N LEU A 26 12.30 8.85 -3.22
CA LEU A 26 12.37 10.28 -3.42
C LEU A 26 12.59 11.01 -2.09
N SER A 27 11.85 10.61 -1.05
CA SER A 27 11.99 11.15 0.31
C SER A 27 13.36 10.86 0.90
N GLU A 28 13.92 9.67 0.66
CA GLU A 28 15.28 9.30 1.08
C GLU A 28 16.33 10.20 0.42
N ARG A 29 16.26 10.40 -0.90
CA ARG A 29 17.18 11.27 -1.64
C ARG A 29 17.09 12.73 -1.21
N PHE A 30 15.88 13.26 -1.00
CA PHE A 30 15.73 14.61 -0.48
C PHE A 30 16.23 14.73 0.96
N GLY A 31 15.99 13.71 1.78
CA GLY A 31 16.48 13.68 3.16
C GLY A 31 17.99 13.73 3.26
N SER A 32 18.71 13.05 2.34
CA SER A 32 20.17 13.09 2.30
C SER A 32 20.73 14.46 1.90
N VAL A 33 20.02 15.20 1.04
CA VAL A 33 20.43 16.54 0.58
C VAL A 33 20.11 17.60 1.64
N ILE A 34 18.92 17.54 2.24
CA ILE A 34 18.41 18.56 3.17
C ILE A 34 18.82 18.26 4.63
N LYS A 35 19.50 17.13 4.89
CA LYS A 35 19.85 16.62 6.25
C LYS A 35 18.64 16.52 7.19
N MET A 36 17.45 16.24 6.65
CA MET A 36 16.24 16.06 7.45
C MET A 36 16.26 14.72 8.21
N ARG A 37 15.50 14.65 9.32
CA ARG A 37 15.36 13.41 10.11
C ARG A 37 14.85 12.26 9.22
N PRO A 38 15.30 11.01 9.46
CA PRO A 38 15.06 9.87 8.58
C PRO A 38 13.62 9.31 8.68
N GLN A 39 12.62 10.14 8.40
CA GLN A 39 11.19 9.78 8.41
C GLN A 39 10.80 8.88 7.22
N TYR A 40 11.68 8.73 6.22
CA TYR A 40 11.49 7.81 5.09
C TYR A 40 11.29 6.35 5.52
N ARG A 41 11.77 5.96 6.71
CA ARG A 41 11.58 4.63 7.30
C ARG A 41 10.10 4.26 7.44
N TYR A 42 9.23 5.23 7.73
CA TYR A 42 7.80 4.98 7.86
C TYR A 42 7.11 4.67 6.53
N TYR A 43 7.66 5.14 5.39
CA TYR A 43 7.18 4.68 4.08
C TYR A 43 7.44 3.20 3.87
N TYR A 44 8.59 2.66 4.32
CA TYR A 44 8.84 1.22 4.22
C TYR A 44 7.89 0.40 5.10
N VAL A 45 7.51 0.92 6.27
CA VAL A 45 6.48 0.29 7.12
C VAL A 45 5.13 0.28 6.38
N ALA A 46 4.72 1.41 5.81
CA ALA A 46 3.51 1.50 4.99
C ALA A 46 3.54 0.52 3.81
N LEU A 47 4.70 0.41 3.15
CA LEU A 47 4.92 -0.48 2.01
C LEU A 47 4.79 -1.95 2.41
N ALA A 48 5.31 -2.34 3.58
CA ALA A 48 5.14 -3.69 4.12
C ALA A 48 3.66 -4.03 4.34
N PHE A 49 2.88 -3.12 4.92
CA PHE A 49 1.44 -3.30 5.11
C PHE A 49 0.67 -3.41 3.78
N LEU A 50 1.00 -2.56 2.81
CA LEU A 50 0.43 -2.65 1.46
C LEU A 50 0.79 -3.96 0.76
N LEU A 51 2.00 -4.47 0.98
CA LEU A 51 2.48 -5.72 0.38
C LEU A 51 1.74 -6.93 0.96
N ILE A 52 1.46 -6.93 2.26
CA ILE A 52 0.59 -7.92 2.91
C ILE A 52 -0.81 -7.91 2.27
N GLY A 53 -1.40 -6.72 2.11
CA GLY A 53 -2.69 -6.57 1.43
C GLY A 53 -2.68 -7.10 0.01
N TRP A 54 -1.64 -6.78 -0.77
CA TRP A 54 -1.50 -7.27 -2.14
C TRP A 54 -1.38 -8.79 -2.22
N ILE A 55 -0.62 -9.42 -1.32
CA ILE A 55 -0.54 -10.89 -1.23
C ILE A 55 -1.92 -11.48 -0.92
N ALA A 56 -2.65 -10.91 0.03
CA ALA A 56 -4.00 -11.35 0.37
C ALA A 56 -4.95 -11.26 -0.84
N GLN A 57 -4.84 -10.21 -1.64
CA GLN A 57 -5.60 -10.04 -2.87
C GLN A 57 -5.30 -11.12 -3.90
N LEU A 58 -4.03 -11.50 -4.07
CA LEU A 58 -3.64 -12.59 -4.95
C LEU A 58 -4.23 -13.92 -4.46
N LEU A 59 -4.22 -14.18 -3.15
CA LEU A 59 -4.80 -15.39 -2.58
C LEU A 59 -6.31 -15.48 -2.83
N VAL A 60 -7.05 -14.37 -2.66
CA VAL A 60 -8.49 -14.30 -2.96
C VAL A 60 -8.73 -14.51 -4.46
N MET A 61 -7.93 -13.87 -5.32
CA MET A 61 -8.04 -14.03 -6.76
C MET A 61 -7.83 -15.48 -7.21
N VAL A 62 -6.83 -16.18 -6.64
CA VAL A 62 -6.58 -17.60 -6.96
C VAL A 62 -7.72 -18.48 -6.43
N ALA A 63 -8.28 -18.18 -5.25
CA ALA A 63 -9.45 -18.89 -4.71
C ALA A 63 -10.69 -18.77 -5.62
N ASP A 64 -10.93 -17.59 -6.20
CA ASP A 64 -12.01 -17.38 -7.17
C ASP A 64 -11.80 -18.12 -8.49
N LEU A 65 -10.54 -18.27 -8.93
CA LEU A 65 -10.16 -18.96 -10.17
C LEU A 65 -10.18 -20.49 -10.05
N MET A 66 -9.93 -21.05 -8.86
CA MET A 66 -9.94 -22.49 -8.59
C MET A 66 -10.80 -22.85 -7.36
N PRO A 67 -12.15 -22.79 -7.49
CA PRO A 67 -13.06 -22.99 -6.35
C PRO A 67 -13.05 -24.41 -5.78
N ALA A 68 -12.61 -25.41 -6.54
CA ALA A 68 -12.69 -26.83 -6.17
C ALA A 68 -11.55 -27.29 -5.25
N THR A 69 -10.46 -26.54 -5.14
CA THR A 69 -9.25 -26.93 -4.41
C THR A 69 -8.88 -25.96 -3.28
N LEU A 70 -9.36 -24.71 -3.33
CA LEU A 70 -9.08 -23.70 -2.31
C LEU A 70 -10.20 -23.61 -1.27
N GLN A 71 -9.77 -23.67 -0.02
CA GLN A 71 -10.63 -23.77 1.14
C GLN A 71 -11.47 -22.49 1.30
N ALA A 72 -12.77 -22.66 1.58
CA ALA A 72 -13.76 -21.57 1.59
C ALA A 72 -13.45 -20.42 2.57
N TRP A 73 -12.52 -20.63 3.51
CA TRP A 73 -12.07 -19.62 4.47
C TRP A 73 -11.34 -18.41 3.82
N LEU A 74 -10.73 -18.58 2.65
CA LEU A 74 -9.92 -17.55 1.97
C LEU A 74 -10.81 -16.50 1.30
N SER A 75 -11.97 -16.94 0.83
CA SER A 75 -13.02 -16.07 0.29
C SER A 75 -13.99 -15.58 1.38
N SER A 76 -13.73 -15.90 2.65
CA SER A 76 -14.61 -15.48 3.74
C SER A 76 -14.55 -13.96 3.95
N THR A 77 -15.69 -13.36 4.28
CA THR A 77 -15.80 -11.92 4.52
C THR A 77 -14.81 -11.44 5.59
N TRP A 78 -14.59 -12.23 6.64
CA TRP A 78 -13.66 -11.92 7.72
C TRP A 78 -12.20 -11.89 7.26
N PHE A 79 -11.80 -12.85 6.42
CA PHE A 79 -10.44 -12.89 5.86
C PHE A 79 -10.19 -11.67 4.97
N VAL A 80 -11.12 -11.36 4.07
CA VAL A 80 -11.00 -10.20 3.17
C VAL A 80 -10.95 -8.89 3.99
N LEU A 81 -11.76 -8.74 5.03
CA LEU A 81 -11.71 -7.54 5.88
C LEU A 81 -10.38 -7.41 6.62
N LEU A 82 -9.95 -8.46 7.32
CA LEU A 82 -8.81 -8.39 8.23
C LEU A 82 -7.46 -8.47 7.53
N VAL A 83 -7.36 -9.19 6.42
CA VAL A 83 -6.07 -9.50 5.77
C VAL A 83 -5.88 -8.69 4.49
N TYR A 84 -6.97 -8.26 3.85
CA TYR A 84 -6.90 -7.36 2.69
C TYR A 84 -7.19 -5.90 3.08
N TYR A 85 -8.39 -5.57 3.56
CA TYR A 85 -8.77 -4.16 3.77
C TYR A 85 -8.03 -3.47 4.91
N VAL A 86 -7.88 -4.11 6.07
CA VAL A 86 -7.23 -3.50 7.24
C VAL A 86 -5.75 -3.16 6.97
N PRO A 87 -4.91 -4.08 6.44
CA PRO A 87 -3.52 -3.76 6.14
C PRO A 87 -3.38 -2.68 5.06
N VAL A 88 -4.23 -2.71 4.03
CA VAL A 88 -4.23 -1.68 2.99
C VAL A 88 -4.60 -0.31 3.58
N ALA A 89 -5.66 -0.23 4.38
CA ALA A 89 -6.07 1.00 5.03
C ALA A 89 -4.95 1.57 5.92
N ILE A 90 -4.34 0.73 6.76
CA ILE A 90 -3.20 1.12 7.62
C ILE A 90 -2.03 1.63 6.77
N GLY A 91 -1.64 0.88 5.73
CA GLY A 91 -0.54 1.26 4.84
C GLY A 91 -0.79 2.62 4.17
N VAL A 92 -1.98 2.83 3.62
CA VAL A 92 -2.36 4.10 2.99
C VAL A 92 -2.38 5.25 4.01
N THR A 93 -2.96 5.05 5.20
CA THR A 93 -3.00 6.09 6.24
C THR A 93 -1.60 6.48 6.72
N ILE A 94 -0.72 5.51 6.96
CA ILE A 94 0.67 5.80 7.32
C ILE A 94 1.35 6.58 6.20
N GLY A 95 1.20 6.13 4.95
CA GLY A 95 1.72 6.86 3.78
C GLY A 95 1.28 8.29 3.74
N LEU A 96 -0.03 8.53 3.83
CA LEU A 96 -0.63 9.86 3.80
C LEU A 96 -0.10 10.76 4.91
N VAL A 97 -0.03 10.26 6.15
CA VAL A 97 0.50 11.01 7.30
C VAL A 97 1.97 11.36 7.11
N VAL A 98 2.77 10.42 6.59
CA VAL A 98 4.20 10.64 6.33
C VAL A 98 4.39 11.62 5.18
N THR A 99 3.66 11.48 4.07
CA THR A 99 3.67 12.42 2.96
C THR A 99 3.30 13.82 3.45
N TRP A 100 2.21 13.94 4.20
CA TRP A 100 1.77 15.21 4.74
C TRP A 100 2.83 15.86 5.61
N ARG A 101 3.36 15.12 6.59
CA ARG A 101 4.37 15.67 7.52
C ARG A 101 5.66 16.01 6.79
N TYR A 102 6.09 15.18 5.86
CA TYR A 102 7.30 15.40 5.10
C TYR A 102 7.15 16.52 4.08
N TRP A 103 5.99 16.77 3.49
CA TRP A 103 5.82 17.81 2.45
C TRP A 103 5.17 19.09 3.00
N SER A 104 4.73 19.09 4.26
CA SER A 104 4.15 20.28 4.91
C SER A 104 5.09 21.48 4.93
N TRP A 105 6.41 21.26 5.02
CA TRP A 105 7.39 22.35 4.97
C TRP A 105 7.34 23.09 3.63
N LEU A 106 7.15 22.35 2.53
CA LEU A 106 7.12 22.87 1.16
C LEU A 106 5.91 23.79 0.93
N VAL A 107 4.79 23.50 1.61
CA VAL A 107 3.60 24.36 1.61
C VAL A 107 3.81 25.59 2.51
N ALA A 108 4.52 25.44 3.63
CA ALA A 108 4.79 26.53 4.55
C ALA A 108 5.74 27.57 3.95
N GLU A 109 6.79 27.16 3.23
CA GLU A 109 7.75 28.06 2.57
C GLU A 109 7.17 28.84 1.39
N ARG A 110 6.04 28.42 0.81
CA ARG A 110 5.35 29.17 -0.24
C ARG A 110 4.56 30.37 0.31
N ASN A 111 4.20 30.36 1.58
CA ASN A 111 3.33 31.35 2.21
C ASN A 111 4.06 32.36 3.10
N GLY A 112 5.39 32.27 3.22
CA GLY A 112 6.23 33.22 3.96
C GLY A 112 7.20 33.92 3.03
#